data_AF-A0A920UGB9-F1
#
_entry.id   AF-A0A920UGB9-F1
#
_cell.length_a   1.000
_cell.length_b   1.000
_cell.length_c   1.000
_cell.angle_alpha   90.00
_cell.angle_beta   90.00
_cell.angle_gamma   90.00
#
_symmetry.space_group_name_H-M   'P 1'
#
loop_
_entity.id
_entity.type
_entity.pdbx_description
1 polymer ?
#
loop_
_entity_poly.entity_id
_entity_poly.type
_entity_poly.pdbx_seq_one_letter_code
_entity_poly.pdbx_strand_id
1 'polypeptide(L)'
;MAKMIVHADTRKNAIKAMLYSLAQTAVLGVETNLGFLQSIFLDGNFKKSQQDTLFVDSKLNSLFVQERCPADWVYWISAVYCYLVDLEQAEKNALNSLEPSSPWNRKNSWRAGDMSHIESI
;
A
#
# COMPACT_ATOMS: atom_id res chain seq x y z
N MET A 1 -13.44 9.21 -2.83
CA MET A 1 -13.67 8.81 -1.42
C MET A 1 -14.81 7.81 -1.36
N ALA A 2 -14.83 6.92 -0.36
CA ALA A 2 -15.81 5.84 -0.22
C ALA A 2 -16.25 5.66 1.25
N LYS A 3 -17.31 4.87 1.47
CA LYS A 3 -17.74 4.42 2.81
C LYS A 3 -17.32 2.96 3.01
N MET A 4 -16.63 2.67 4.11
CA MET A 4 -16.28 1.31 4.51
C MET A 4 -17.14 0.89 5.69
N ILE A 5 -17.84 -0.23 5.55
CA ILE A 5 -18.77 -0.77 6.56
C ILE A 5 -18.43 -2.24 6.72
N VAL A 6 -18.31 -2.69 7.97
CA VAL A 6 -18.09 -4.10 8.31
C VAL A 6 -19.16 -4.56 9.27
N HIS A 7 -19.44 -5.87 9.27
CA HIS A 7 -20.39 -6.50 10.16
C HIS A 7 -19.77 -7.76 10.77
N ALA A 8 -20.07 -8.01 12.05
CA ALA A 8 -19.70 -9.22 12.76
C ALA A 8 -20.56 -9.38 14.02
N ASP A 9 -20.62 -10.60 14.56
CA ASP A 9 -21.45 -10.94 15.72
C ASP A 9 -21.08 -10.19 17.01
N THR A 10 -19.83 -9.73 17.12
CA THR A 10 -19.35 -8.97 18.28
C THR A 10 -18.64 -7.70 17.85
N ARG A 11 -18.75 -6.64 18.67
CA ARG A 11 -17.99 -5.38 18.47
C ARG A 11 -16.50 -5.64 18.32
N LYS A 12 -15.95 -6.56 19.12
CA LYS A 12 -14.53 -6.94 19.05
C LYS A 12 -14.17 -7.51 17.68
N ASN A 13 -15.02 -8.38 17.13
CA ASN A 13 -14.79 -8.95 15.80
C ASN A 13 -15.01 -7.91 14.69
N ALA A 14 -15.99 -7.01 14.83
CA ALA A 14 -16.20 -5.92 13.89
C ALA A 14 -15.01 -4.95 13.84
N ILE A 15 -14.41 -4.62 14.99
CA ILE A 15 -13.18 -3.81 15.06
C ILE A 15 -12.03 -4.52 14.34
N LYS A 16 -11.86 -5.84 14.55
CA LYS A 16 -10.84 -6.63 13.83
C LYS A 16 -11.07 -6.64 12.32
N ALA A 17 -12.32 -6.85 11.90
CA ALA A 17 -12.69 -6.82 10.49
C ALA A 17 -12.40 -5.45 9.86
N MET A 18 -12.74 -4.35 10.56
CA MET A 18 -12.44 -3.01 10.08
C MET A 18 -10.93 -2.76 9.95
N LEU A 19 -10.13 -3.15 10.95
CA LEU A 19 -8.68 -3.01 10.89
C LEU A 19 -8.09 -3.80 9.71
N TYR A 20 -8.57 -5.01 9.48
CA TYR A 20 -8.18 -5.81 8.33
C TYR A 20 -8.57 -5.13 7.00
N SER A 21 -9.81 -4.66 6.87
CA SER A 21 -10.27 -3.98 5.65
C SER A 21 -9.49 -2.69 5.38
N LEU A 22 -9.18 -1.90 6.41
CA LEU A 22 -8.33 -0.72 6.28
C LEU A 22 -6.91 -1.08 5.83
N ALA A 23 -6.29 -2.11 6.43
CA ALA A 23 -4.95 -2.56 6.06
C ALA A 23 -4.87 -3.10 4.61
N GLN A 24 -5.95 -3.68 4.10
CA GLN A 24 -6.03 -4.17 2.71
C GLN A 24 -6.39 -3.07 1.70
N THR A 25 -6.62 -1.83 2.15
CA THR A 25 -7.04 -0.73 1.28
C THR A 25 -5.87 0.20 1.00
N ALA A 26 -5.57 0.38 -0.29
CA ALA A 26 -4.63 1.38 -0.77
C ALA A 26 -5.33 2.36 -1.70
N VAL A 27 -5.10 3.66 -1.50
CA VAL A 27 -5.54 4.73 -2.41
C VAL A 27 -4.29 5.52 -2.80
N LEU A 28 -3.97 5.50 -4.09
CA LEU A 28 -2.73 6.06 -4.61
C LEU A 28 -2.98 7.44 -5.24
N GLY A 29 -1.98 8.33 -5.14
CA GLY A 29 -1.97 9.63 -5.82
C GLY A 29 -2.68 10.77 -5.10
N VAL A 30 -3.24 10.53 -3.91
CA VAL A 30 -3.88 11.56 -3.07
C VAL A 30 -3.61 11.30 -1.60
N GLU A 31 -3.60 12.35 -0.78
CA GLU A 31 -3.60 12.21 0.67
C GLU A 31 -4.93 11.63 1.16
N THR A 32 -4.88 10.74 2.14
CA THR A 32 -6.08 10.10 2.70
C THR A 32 -6.05 10.03 4.22
N ASN A 33 -7.22 9.90 4.82
CA ASN A 33 -7.39 9.72 6.27
C ASN A 33 -7.28 8.24 6.71
N LEU A 34 -6.76 7.32 5.87
CA LEU A 34 -6.71 5.90 6.19
C LEU A 34 -5.91 5.60 7.46
N GLY A 35 -4.71 6.16 7.60
CA GLY A 35 -3.89 6.00 8.80
C GLY A 35 -4.57 6.55 10.06
N PHE A 36 -5.24 7.71 9.95
CA PHE A 36 -6.02 8.28 11.05
C PHE A 36 -7.17 7.36 11.49
N LEU A 37 -7.92 6.79 10.54
CA LEU A 37 -8.99 5.84 10.85
C LEU A 37 -8.43 4.58 11.51
N GLN A 38 -7.31 4.05 11.03
CA GLN A 38 -6.63 2.90 11.63
C GLN A 38 -6.23 3.17 13.09
N SER A 39 -5.66 4.34 13.38
CA SER A 39 -5.34 4.77 14.75
C SER A 39 -6.56 4.78 15.67
N ILE A 40 -7.72 5.28 15.21
CA ILE A 40 -8.96 5.26 15.99
C ILE A 40 -9.35 3.84 16.37
N PHE A 41 -9.35 2.90 15.41
CA PHE A 41 -9.73 1.52 15.67
C PHE A 41 -8.70 0.77 16.54
N LEU A 42 -7.44 1.23 16.60
CA LEU A 42 -6.40 0.71 17.48
C LEU A 42 -6.48 1.27 18.92
N ASP A 43 -7.05 2.46 19.11
CA ASP A 43 -7.14 3.12 20.42
C ASP A 43 -7.90 2.29 21.47
N GLY A 44 -7.36 2.27 22.69
CA GLY A 44 -7.92 1.50 23.79
C GLY A 44 -9.29 1.99 24.27
N ASN A 45 -9.52 3.31 24.26
CA ASN A 45 -10.80 3.87 24.68
C ASN A 45 -11.87 3.54 23.64
N PHE A 46 -11.54 3.67 22.35
CA PHE A 46 -12.46 3.27 21.28
C PHE A 46 -12.86 1.78 21.38
N LYS A 47 -11.89 0.89 21.63
CA LYS A 47 -12.15 -0.55 21.84
C LYS A 47 -13.07 -0.82 23.04
N LYS A 48 -12.89 -0.07 24.14
CA LYS A 48 -13.67 -0.20 25.38
C LYS A 48 -14.99 0.59 25.36
N SER A 49 -15.34 1.24 24.25
CA SER A 49 -16.51 2.12 24.15
C SER A 49 -16.47 3.34 25.10
N GLN A 50 -15.28 3.84 25.41
CA GLN A 50 -15.03 4.99 26.28
C GLN A 50 -14.76 6.25 25.45
N GLN A 51 -15.65 6.52 24.49
CA GLN A 51 -15.57 7.71 23.63
C GLN A 51 -16.80 8.59 23.83
N ASP A 52 -16.57 9.90 23.93
CA ASP A 52 -17.58 10.95 23.92
C ASP A 52 -17.45 11.79 22.63
N THR A 53 -18.18 12.91 22.55
CA THR A 53 -18.14 13.81 21.39
C THR A 53 -16.83 14.59 21.25
N LEU A 54 -15.99 14.63 22.30
CA LEU A 54 -14.69 15.31 22.33
C LEU A 54 -13.51 14.33 22.22
N PHE A 55 -13.79 13.04 22.01
CA PHE A 55 -12.78 11.98 21.94
C PHE A 55 -11.67 12.29 20.92
N VAL A 56 -12.02 12.73 19.73
CA VAL A 56 -11.03 13.03 18.67
C VAL A 56 -10.19 14.25 19.06
N ASP A 57 -10.84 15.32 19.52
CA ASP A 57 -10.16 16.58 19.85
C ASP A 57 -9.16 16.38 20.99
N SER A 58 -9.56 15.63 22.03
CA SER A 58 -8.72 15.35 23.20
C SER A 58 -7.52 14.44 22.89
N LYS A 59 -7.58 13.65 21.81
CA LYS A 59 -6.56 12.66 21.46
C LYS A 59 -5.88 12.92 20.12
N LEU A 60 -6.16 14.03 19.47
CA LEU A 60 -5.79 14.30 18.08
C LEU A 60 -4.31 14.00 17.79
N ASN A 61 -3.41 14.52 18.62
CA ASN A 61 -1.97 14.31 18.48
C ASN A 61 -1.55 12.83 18.59
N SER A 62 -2.23 12.04 19.42
CA SER A 62 -1.97 10.61 19.57
C SER A 62 -2.58 9.77 18.45
N LEU A 63 -3.59 10.28 17.74
CA LEU A 63 -4.22 9.60 16.60
C LEU A 63 -3.44 9.82 15.30
N PHE A 64 -2.63 10.88 15.22
CA PHE A 64 -1.73 11.16 14.09
C PHE A 64 -0.36 10.49 14.20
N VAL A 65 -0.21 9.44 15.02
CA VAL A 65 1.04 8.69 15.08
C VAL A 65 1.38 8.14 13.70
N GLN A 66 2.46 8.67 13.13
CA GLN A 66 3.02 8.15 11.89
C GLN A 66 3.67 6.81 12.18
N GLU A 67 3.29 5.77 11.45
CA GLU A 67 4.06 4.54 11.38
C GLU A 67 5.45 4.89 10.84
N ARG A 68 6.43 5.00 11.73
CA ARG A 68 7.83 4.98 11.35
C ARG A 68 8.18 3.53 11.11
N CYS A 69 8.42 3.16 9.86
CA CYS A 69 9.10 1.91 9.61
C CYS A 69 10.48 1.99 10.26
N PRO A 70 10.88 1.01 11.07
CA PRO A 70 12.17 1.06 11.74
C PRO A 70 13.36 0.90 10.76
N ALA A 71 13.11 0.60 9.47
CA ALA A 71 14.15 0.29 8.51
C ALA A 71 13.76 0.64 7.06
N ASP A 72 14.18 1.82 6.58
CA ASP A 72 13.93 2.30 5.21
C ASP A 72 14.37 1.31 4.11
N TRP A 73 15.41 0.51 4.37
CA TRP A 73 15.90 -0.50 3.41
C TRP A 73 14.88 -1.62 3.14
N VAL A 74 13.96 -1.89 4.07
CA VAL A 74 12.90 -2.88 3.88
C VAL A 74 11.94 -2.43 2.77
N TYR A 75 11.59 -1.14 2.71
CA TYR A 75 10.76 -0.62 1.63
C TYR A 75 11.46 -0.72 0.28
N TRP A 76 12.73 -0.35 0.21
CA TRP A 76 13.50 -0.41 -1.03
C TRP A 76 13.64 -1.84 -1.52
N ILE A 77 14.02 -2.79 -0.65
CA ILE A 77 14.17 -4.18 -1.07
C ILE A 77 12.83 -4.81 -1.48
N SER A 78 11.72 -4.47 -0.80
CA SER A 78 10.38 -4.89 -1.22
C SER A 78 9.98 -4.31 -2.58
N ALA A 79 10.22 -3.02 -2.82
CA ALA A 79 9.93 -2.38 -4.09
C ALA A 79 10.74 -3.00 -5.24
N VAL A 80 12.05 -3.24 -5.02
CA VAL A 80 12.92 -3.92 -5.98
C VAL A 80 12.43 -5.35 -6.24
N TYR A 81 12.10 -6.09 -5.19
CA TYR A 81 11.57 -7.46 -5.32
C TYR A 81 10.27 -7.49 -6.14
N CYS A 82 9.30 -6.62 -5.81
CA CYS A 82 8.05 -6.51 -6.57
C CYS A 82 8.31 -6.18 -8.04
N TYR A 83 9.24 -5.27 -8.32
CA TYR A 83 9.63 -4.93 -9.69
C TYR A 83 10.22 -6.13 -10.44
N LEU A 84 11.12 -6.90 -9.81
CA LEU A 84 11.71 -8.10 -10.43
C LEU A 84 10.67 -9.19 -10.71
N VAL A 85 9.74 -9.43 -9.78
CA VAL A 85 8.62 -10.36 -9.99
C VAL A 85 7.75 -9.91 -11.18
N ASP A 86 7.51 -8.61 -11.28
CA ASP A 86 6.77 -8.02 -12.40
C ASP A 86 7.48 -8.13 -13.75
N LEU A 87 8.82 -8.16 -13.77
CA LEU A 87 9.63 -8.43 -14.96
C LEU A 87 9.50 -9.90 -15.39
N GLU A 88 9.69 -10.83 -14.45
CA GLU A 88 9.59 -12.27 -14.72
C GLU A 88 8.18 -12.63 -15.24
N GLN A 89 7.14 -12.06 -14.62
CA GLN A 89 5.77 -12.29 -15.07
C GLN A 89 5.53 -11.70 -16.47
N ALA A 90 6.12 -10.55 -16.80
CA ALA A 90 6.03 -9.97 -18.13
C ALA A 90 6.70 -10.87 -19.20
N GLU A 91 7.84 -11.48 -18.90
CA GLU A 91 8.51 -12.43 -19.80
C GLU A 91 7.67 -13.70 -20.03
N LYS A 92 7.08 -14.26 -18.96
CA LYS A 92 6.15 -15.40 -19.09
C LYS A 92 4.94 -15.04 -19.94
N ASN A 93 4.37 -13.85 -19.74
CA ASN A 93 3.25 -13.37 -20.54
C ASN A 93 3.67 -13.14 -22.00
N ALA A 94 4.89 -12.67 -22.25
CA ALA A 94 5.45 -12.47 -23.59
C ALA A 94 5.52 -13.80 -24.36
N LEU A 95 6.09 -14.84 -23.74
CA LEU A 95 6.23 -16.17 -24.34
C LEU A 95 4.88 -16.81 -24.71
N ASN A 96 3.84 -16.51 -23.92
CA ASN A 96 2.48 -16.99 -24.17
C ASN A 96 1.66 -16.07 -25.10
N SER A 97 2.25 -14.98 -25.59
CA SER A 97 1.57 -14.06 -26.52
C SER A 97 1.65 -14.56 -27.97
N LEU A 98 0.85 -13.96 -28.84
CA LEU A 98 0.88 -14.24 -30.29
C LEU A 98 2.22 -13.84 -30.93
N GLU A 99 2.99 -12.95 -30.30
CA GLU A 99 4.25 -12.42 -30.81
C GLU A 99 5.36 -12.54 -29.74
N PRO A 100 5.90 -13.76 -29.47
CA PRO A 100 6.84 -14.00 -28.37
C PRO A 100 8.13 -13.19 -28.41
N SER A 101 8.57 -12.81 -29.62
CA SER A 101 9.79 -12.02 -29.84
C SER A 101 9.55 -10.51 -29.89
N SER A 102 8.32 -10.04 -29.71
CA SER A 102 7.98 -8.62 -29.80
C SER A 102 8.76 -7.80 -28.76
N PRO A 103 9.43 -6.71 -29.17
CA PRO A 103 10.14 -5.83 -28.24
C PRO A 103 9.19 -5.13 -27.27
N TRP A 104 7.91 -4.99 -27.64
CA TRP A 104 6.86 -4.38 -26.81
C TRP A 104 6.46 -5.22 -25.60
N ASN A 105 6.83 -6.50 -25.59
CA ASN A 105 6.58 -7.38 -24.45
C ASN A 105 7.68 -7.28 -23.37
N ARG A 106 8.78 -6.57 -23.64
CA ARG A 106 9.90 -6.42 -22.68
C ARG A 106 9.64 -5.22 -21.76
N LYS A 107 9.71 -5.44 -20.45
CA LYS A 107 9.74 -4.36 -19.44
C LYS A 107 11.16 -3.85 -19.18
N ASN A 108 11.98 -3.67 -20.22
CA ASN A 108 13.39 -3.28 -20.12
C ASN A 108 13.61 -1.77 -19.96
N SER A 109 12.59 -1.04 -19.50
CA SER A 109 12.61 0.43 -19.32
C SER A 109 13.11 1.21 -20.54
N TRP A 110 12.99 0.67 -21.76
CA TRP A 110 13.48 1.31 -22.99
C TRP A 110 12.99 2.77 -23.09
N ARG A 111 13.89 3.66 -23.51
CA ARG A 111 13.61 5.07 -23.80
C ARG A 111 14.27 5.41 -25.13
N ALA A 112 13.58 6.17 -25.98
CA ALA A 112 14.19 6.70 -27.19
C ALA A 112 15.26 7.73 -26.82
N GLY A 113 16.49 7.57 -27.32
CA GLY A 113 17.60 8.51 -27.10
C GLY A 113 18.48 8.22 -25.88
N ASP A 114 18.38 7.04 -25.26
CA ASP A 114 19.30 6.65 -24.19
C ASP A 114 20.73 6.44 -24.74
N MET A 115 21.69 7.25 -24.28
CA MET A 115 23.10 7.24 -24.73
C MET A 115 23.93 6.18 -24.00
N SER A 116 23.41 4.97 -23.80
CA SER A 116 24.17 3.88 -23.17
C SER A 116 25.14 3.17 -24.13
N HIS A 117 25.42 3.77 -25.29
CA HIS A 117 26.51 3.37 -26.18
C HIS A 117 27.56 4.49 -26.21
N ILE A 118 28.39 4.57 -25.16
CA ILE A 118 29.73 5.14 -25.31
C ILE A 118 30.59 3.98 -25.80
N GLU A 119 30.93 4.00 -27.08
CA GLU A 119 31.91 3.11 -27.69
C GLU A 119 33.24 3.21 -26.93
N SER A 120 33.73 2.07 -26.45
CA SER A 120 35.12 1.92 -26.01
C SER A 120 36.01 2.06 -27.25
N ILE A 121 36.81 3.13 -27.30
CA ILE A 121 37.99 3.22 -28.17
C ILE A 121 39.10 2.33 -27.58
#